data_AF-A0A1Y2VXN1-F1
#
_entry.id   AF-A0A1Y2VXN1-F1
#
_cell.length_a   1.000
_cell.length_b   1.000
_cell.length_c   1.000
_cell.angle_alpha   90.00
_cell.angle_beta   90.00
_cell.angle_gamma   90.00
#
_symmetry.space_group_name_H-M   'P 1'
#
loop_
_entity.id
_entity.type
_entity.pdbx_description
1 polymer ?
#
loop_
_entity_poly.entity_id
_entity_poly.type
_entity_poly.pdbx_seq_one_letter_code
_entity_poly.pdbx_strand_id
1 'polypeptide(L)'
;KIVDIFGERLLYAGTTDKWLSSGKVYFAERVSHFLSQGIKVEFCLPAFPCKSPNTNKVIGKDPDLGEMLALERLHSFVRDIEPIYGPGAKIWIISDGHAFADCSNAAGVDDRDVDDYYLKLNKMNLDIGTRRGNTDRVVLTTLSQILELDQFKGKARLAHSNKLNMASIHHPARTKPTIDAEICRQILMAGCQSQTTAVKDRIESQDPPTQALYHGFTEVILEDLESHPHAQTIGISKRRQLASNVAFKMIMRNQAYSNLLAMVFPNHIRLSTHAQDNAGPKFAVQLFEPKIFRPVETLTPCVVDITPSAMIPTPWHYCVVKMHGSSELFVTKSKVVRRGI
;
A
#
# COMPACT_ATOMS: atom_id res chain seq x y z
N LYS A 1 21.54 0.25 16.26
CA LYS A 1 21.10 -1.16 16.04
C LYS A 1 19.73 -1.25 15.39
N ILE A 2 18.59 -0.96 16.06
CA ILE A 2 17.24 -1.04 15.41
C ILE A 2 17.17 -0.19 14.13
N VAL A 3 17.66 1.05 14.20
CA VAL A 3 17.72 1.97 13.06
C VAL A 3 18.54 1.41 11.90
N ASP A 4 19.64 0.72 12.19
CA ASP A 4 20.51 0.12 11.18
C ASP A 4 19.84 -1.11 10.55
N ILE A 5 19.20 -1.96 11.36
CA ILE A 5 18.39 -3.09 10.88
C ILE A 5 17.31 -2.59 9.91
N PHE A 6 16.62 -1.49 10.23
CA PHE A 6 15.63 -0.90 9.31
C PHE A 6 16.26 -0.45 7.99
N GLY A 7 17.36 0.31 8.06
CA GLY A 7 18.09 0.79 6.89
C GLY A 7 18.59 -0.33 5.97
N GLU A 8 19.01 -1.46 6.54
CA GLU A 8 19.55 -2.60 5.78
C GLU A 8 18.47 -3.55 5.26
N ARG A 9 17.38 -3.71 6.02
CA ARG A 9 16.41 -4.80 5.80
C ARG A 9 15.14 -4.35 5.11
N LEU A 10 14.70 -3.09 5.28
CA LEU A 10 13.40 -2.66 4.75
C LEU A 10 13.44 -1.35 3.94
N LEU A 11 14.35 -0.42 4.25
CA LEU A 11 14.39 0.88 3.61
C LEU A 11 14.50 0.77 2.08
N TYR A 12 13.63 1.50 1.38
CA TYR A 12 13.80 1.78 -0.03
C TYR A 12 14.38 3.18 -0.21
N ALA A 13 15.60 3.26 -0.75
CA ALA A 13 16.25 4.53 -1.06
C ALA A 13 16.01 4.89 -2.54
N GLY A 14 15.19 5.92 -2.77
CA GLY A 14 14.93 6.48 -4.10
C GLY A 14 15.97 7.52 -4.54
N THR A 15 15.74 8.14 -5.69
CA THR A 15 16.64 9.18 -6.24
C THR A 15 16.71 10.46 -5.40
N THR A 16 15.64 10.77 -4.66
CA THR A 16 15.55 11.93 -3.78
C THR A 16 15.75 11.56 -2.30
N ASP A 17 16.38 10.42 -2.01
CA ASP A 17 16.57 9.93 -0.65
C ASP A 17 17.40 10.90 0.22
N LYS A 18 16.95 11.07 1.46
CA LYS A 18 17.55 11.88 2.52
C LYS A 18 17.72 11.05 3.79
N TRP A 19 17.73 9.72 3.70
CA TRP A 19 17.90 8.84 4.85
C TRP A 19 19.19 9.15 5.60
N LEU A 20 20.31 9.28 4.88
CA LEU A 20 21.61 9.55 5.51
C LEU A 20 21.76 11.00 5.99
N SER A 21 21.09 11.96 5.36
CA SER A 21 21.26 13.39 5.66
C SER A 21 20.40 13.87 6.83
N SER A 22 19.16 13.38 6.96
CA SER A 22 18.27 13.76 8.07
C SER A 22 17.36 12.63 8.55
N GLY A 23 16.94 11.74 7.64
CA GLY A 23 15.97 10.68 7.91
C GLY A 23 16.35 9.73 9.03
N LYS A 24 17.62 9.31 9.08
CA LYS A 24 18.16 8.39 10.08
C LYS A 24 18.07 8.98 11.48
N VAL A 25 18.30 10.30 11.61
CA VAL A 25 18.17 11.02 12.89
C VAL A 25 16.71 11.08 13.32
N TYR A 26 15.81 11.52 12.43
CA TYR A 26 14.38 11.55 12.72
C TYR A 26 13.84 10.16 13.12
N PHE A 27 14.22 9.12 12.39
CA PHE A 27 13.83 7.75 12.70
C PHE A 27 14.37 7.29 14.06
N ALA A 28 15.62 7.62 14.39
CA ALA A 28 16.21 7.31 15.69
C ALA A 28 15.48 8.01 16.85
N GLU A 29 15.02 9.25 16.67
CA GLU A 29 14.19 9.96 17.64
C GLU A 29 12.85 9.24 17.86
N ARG A 30 12.21 8.80 16.75
CA ARG A 30 10.97 8.03 16.83
C ARG A 30 11.14 6.70 17.55
N VAL A 31 12.22 5.97 17.27
CA VAL A 31 12.56 4.73 18.00
C VAL A 31 12.84 5.02 19.48
N SER A 32 13.61 6.07 19.78
CA SER A 32 13.97 6.45 21.15
C SER A 32 12.76 6.74 22.04
N HIS A 33 11.68 7.27 21.45
CA HIS A 33 10.42 7.49 22.17
C HIS A 33 9.83 6.20 22.77
N PHE A 34 9.89 5.07 22.07
CA PHE A 34 9.43 3.78 22.60
C PHE A 34 10.43 3.17 23.57
N LEU A 35 11.72 3.29 23.25
CA LEU A 35 12.81 2.76 24.07
C LEU A 35 12.82 3.38 25.47
N SER A 36 12.63 4.70 25.59
CA SER A 36 12.61 5.40 26.88
C SER A 36 11.44 4.98 27.78
N GLN A 37 10.38 4.41 27.20
CA GLN A 37 9.21 3.89 27.89
C GLN A 37 9.28 2.38 28.14
N GLY A 38 10.27 1.68 27.59
CA GLY A 38 10.39 0.22 27.72
C GLY A 38 9.26 -0.56 27.01
N ILE A 39 8.62 0.02 25.99
CA ILE A 39 7.51 -0.58 25.25
C ILE A 39 7.93 -1.01 23.84
N LYS A 40 7.14 -1.87 23.20
CA LYS A 40 7.36 -2.30 21.81
C LYS A 40 7.53 -1.10 20.88
N VAL A 41 8.50 -1.20 19.96
CA VAL A 41 8.60 -0.24 18.85
C VAL A 41 7.48 -0.54 17.86
N GLU A 42 6.55 0.40 17.69
CA GLU A 42 5.39 0.20 16.83
C GLU A 42 5.53 0.93 15.49
N PHE A 43 5.27 0.20 14.42
CA PHE A 43 5.25 0.68 13.04
C PHE A 43 3.83 0.61 12.50
N CYS A 44 3.47 1.53 11.61
CA CYS A 44 2.23 1.44 10.83
C CYS A 44 2.53 1.53 9.33
N LEU A 45 1.95 0.62 8.56
CA LEU A 45 2.16 0.47 7.13
C LEU A 45 0.81 0.39 6.40
N PRO A 46 0.36 1.50 5.76
CA PRO A 46 -0.72 1.46 4.78
C PRO A 46 -0.27 0.64 3.57
N ALA A 47 -0.87 -0.53 3.36
CA ALA A 47 -0.47 -1.47 2.32
C ALA A 47 -1.49 -2.60 2.15
N PHE A 48 -1.30 -3.40 1.10
CA PHE A 48 -2.12 -4.58 0.79
C PHE A 48 -3.61 -4.24 0.64
N PRO A 49 -3.98 -3.37 -0.32
CA PRO A 49 -5.36 -3.00 -0.56
C PRO A 49 -6.19 -4.16 -1.10
N CYS A 50 -5.78 -4.68 -2.25
CA CYS A 50 -6.36 -5.77 -3.02
C CYS A 50 -5.42 -6.05 -4.21
N LYS A 51 -5.56 -7.19 -4.90
CA LYS A 51 -4.88 -7.39 -6.18
C LYS A 51 -5.36 -6.40 -7.25
N SER A 52 -4.48 -6.04 -8.18
CA SER A 52 -4.87 -5.33 -9.40
C SER A 52 -5.97 -6.11 -10.15
N PRO A 53 -7.02 -5.44 -10.66
CA PRO A 53 -8.04 -6.09 -11.47
C PRO A 53 -7.51 -6.52 -12.85
N ASN A 54 -6.33 -6.04 -13.25
CA ASN A 54 -5.72 -6.40 -14.52
C ASN A 54 -4.95 -7.73 -14.42
N THR A 55 -5.52 -8.77 -15.01
CA THR A 55 -4.93 -10.12 -15.09
C THR A 55 -3.67 -10.20 -15.96
N ASN A 56 -3.32 -9.13 -16.68
CA ASN A 56 -2.01 -8.98 -17.31
C ASN A 56 -0.92 -8.60 -16.31
N LYS A 57 -1.27 -8.06 -15.13
CA LYS A 57 -0.33 -7.70 -14.06
C LYS A 57 -0.19 -8.82 -13.04
N VAL A 58 -1.31 -9.39 -12.61
CA VAL A 58 -1.38 -10.41 -11.55
C VAL A 58 -1.99 -11.72 -12.06
N ILE A 59 -1.83 -12.81 -11.30
CA ILE A 59 -2.34 -14.13 -11.69
C ILE A 59 -3.80 -14.38 -11.30
N GLY A 60 -4.34 -13.58 -10.38
CA GLY A 60 -5.71 -13.71 -9.87
C GLY A 60 -6.05 -12.62 -8.86
N LYS A 61 -7.23 -12.72 -8.24
CA LYS A 61 -7.73 -11.78 -7.22
C LYS A 61 -7.17 -12.05 -5.82
N ASP A 62 -6.73 -13.27 -5.56
CA ASP A 62 -6.33 -13.72 -4.23
C ASP A 62 -4.86 -13.37 -3.92
N PRO A 63 -4.49 -13.21 -2.64
CA PRO A 63 -3.10 -13.17 -2.22
C PRO A 63 -2.36 -14.42 -2.70
N ASP A 64 -1.15 -14.23 -3.24
CA ASP A 64 -0.33 -15.30 -3.77
C ASP A 64 1.06 -15.34 -3.11
N LEU A 65 2.02 -16.01 -3.76
CA LEU A 65 3.39 -16.11 -3.29
C LEU A 65 4.02 -14.74 -3.02
N GLY A 66 3.66 -13.71 -3.79
CA GLY A 66 4.17 -12.34 -3.58
C GLY A 66 3.79 -11.78 -2.22
N GLU A 67 2.52 -11.89 -1.82
CA GLU A 67 2.06 -11.46 -0.50
C GLU A 67 2.69 -12.27 0.62
N MET A 68 2.79 -13.59 0.44
CA MET A 68 3.39 -14.48 1.43
C MET A 68 4.84 -14.09 1.72
N LEU A 69 5.65 -13.86 0.69
CA LEU A 69 7.05 -13.46 0.83
C LEU A 69 7.20 -12.08 1.45
N ALA A 70 6.33 -11.13 1.10
CA ALA A 70 6.31 -9.81 1.70
C ALA A 70 6.00 -9.88 3.21
N LEU A 71 4.99 -10.67 3.61
CA LEU A 71 4.66 -10.88 5.03
C LEU A 71 5.79 -11.58 5.78
N GLU A 72 6.40 -12.62 5.19
CA GLU A 72 7.57 -13.32 5.75
C GLU A 72 8.75 -12.38 6.00
N ARG A 73 8.99 -11.43 5.09
CA ARG A 73 10.02 -10.41 5.23
C ARG A 73 9.72 -9.47 6.40
N LEU A 74 8.47 -9.01 6.54
CA LEU A 74 8.06 -8.14 7.66
C LEU A 74 8.16 -8.86 9.01
N HIS A 75 7.74 -10.13 9.09
CA HIS A 75 7.93 -10.97 10.27
C HIS A 75 9.41 -11.17 10.61
N SER A 76 10.25 -11.38 9.59
CA SER A 76 11.70 -11.55 9.78
C SER A 76 12.36 -10.27 10.30
N PHE A 77 11.98 -9.11 9.77
CA PHE A 77 12.46 -7.82 10.26
C PHE A 77 12.14 -7.61 11.75
N VAL A 78 10.90 -7.86 12.17
CA VAL A 78 10.52 -7.72 13.58
C VAL A 78 11.27 -8.73 14.46
N ARG A 79 11.39 -9.99 14.02
CA ARG A 79 12.19 -11.01 14.71
C ARG A 79 13.65 -10.58 14.90
N ASP A 80 14.25 -9.92 13.91
CA ASP A 80 15.66 -9.47 13.99
C ASP A 80 15.87 -8.38 15.07
N ILE A 81 14.81 -7.72 15.53
CA ILE A 81 14.83 -6.73 16.64
C ILE A 81 14.76 -7.40 18.02
N GLU A 82 14.06 -8.54 18.15
CA GLU A 82 13.80 -9.21 19.44
C GLU A 82 15.09 -9.53 20.26
N PRO A 83 16.21 -10.02 19.66
CA PRO A 83 17.43 -10.31 20.41
C PRO A 83 18.16 -9.08 20.94
N ILE A 84 17.90 -7.89 20.37
CA ILE A 84 18.60 -6.65 20.73
C ILE A 84 17.75 -5.70 21.58
N TYR A 85 16.45 -5.96 21.69
CA TYR A 85 15.52 -5.16 22.47
C TYR A 85 14.39 -6.04 23.01
N GLY A 86 14.39 -6.28 24.33
CA GLY A 86 13.50 -7.25 24.99
C GLY A 86 12.01 -7.09 24.70
N PRO A 87 11.42 -5.87 24.74
CA PRO A 87 10.03 -5.67 24.34
C PRO A 87 9.76 -6.00 22.87
N GLY A 88 10.76 -5.89 22.00
CA GLY A 88 10.66 -6.16 20.58
C GLY A 88 9.98 -5.03 19.79
N ALA A 89 9.35 -5.41 18.68
CA ALA A 89 8.65 -4.50 17.78
C ALA A 89 7.34 -5.12 17.27
N LYS A 90 6.51 -4.28 16.64
CA LYS A 90 5.27 -4.71 15.99
C LYS A 90 5.01 -3.88 14.74
N ILE A 91 4.58 -4.52 13.66
CA ILE A 91 4.09 -3.85 12.46
C ILE A 91 2.57 -3.99 12.37
N TRP A 92 1.89 -2.86 12.37
CA TRP A 92 0.48 -2.74 12.01
C TRP A 92 0.37 -2.53 10.50
N ILE A 93 -0.07 -3.55 9.76
CA ILE A 93 -0.47 -3.42 8.37
C ILE A 93 -1.90 -2.91 8.36
N ILE A 94 -2.10 -1.73 7.78
CA ILE A 94 -3.41 -1.09 7.73
C ILE A 94 -3.91 -1.15 6.30
N SER A 95 -4.78 -2.13 6.01
CA SER A 95 -5.29 -2.31 4.66
C SER A 95 -6.08 -1.08 4.23
N ASP A 96 -5.62 -0.46 3.15
CA ASP A 96 -6.16 0.76 2.57
C ASP A 96 -7.14 0.48 1.42
N GLY A 97 -7.46 -0.79 1.17
CA GLY A 97 -8.31 -1.24 0.07
C GLY A 97 -9.64 -0.50 0.00
N HIS A 98 -10.37 -0.41 1.11
CA HIS A 98 -11.67 0.28 1.14
C HIS A 98 -11.58 1.79 0.91
N ALA A 99 -10.47 2.42 1.34
CA ALA A 99 -10.24 3.84 1.08
C ALA A 99 -10.05 4.10 -0.41
N PHE A 100 -9.46 3.15 -1.16
CA PHE A 100 -9.11 3.33 -2.57
C PHE A 100 -9.99 2.56 -3.54
N ALA A 101 -10.84 1.63 -3.11
CA ALA A 101 -11.52 0.69 -4.00
C ALA A 101 -12.22 1.39 -5.16
N ASP A 102 -12.95 2.47 -4.92
CA ASP A 102 -13.64 3.21 -5.98
C ASP A 102 -12.73 4.08 -6.88
N CYS A 103 -11.49 4.37 -6.46
CA CYS A 103 -10.44 4.92 -7.33
C CYS A 103 -9.76 3.82 -8.16
N SER A 104 -9.40 2.71 -7.52
CA SER A 104 -8.92 1.49 -8.18
C SER A 104 -9.93 0.97 -9.21
N ASN A 105 -11.21 1.35 -9.05
CA ASN A 105 -12.33 1.03 -9.91
C ASN A 105 -12.48 1.80 -11.21
N ALA A 106 -11.54 2.67 -11.59
CA ALA A 106 -11.38 2.87 -13.04
C ALA A 106 -11.18 1.51 -13.77
N ALA A 107 -10.84 0.43 -13.03
CA ALA A 107 -10.68 -0.93 -13.52
C ALA A 107 -11.49 -2.07 -12.80
N GLY A 108 -12.49 -1.82 -11.94
CA GLY A 108 -13.48 -2.86 -11.53
C GLY A 108 -13.23 -3.77 -10.29
N VAL A 109 -12.82 -3.25 -9.12
CA VAL A 109 -12.73 -3.99 -7.84
C VAL A 109 -13.89 -3.66 -6.89
N ASP A 110 -14.86 -4.55 -6.69
CA ASP A 110 -15.94 -4.31 -5.73
C ASP A 110 -15.44 -4.36 -4.27
N ASP A 111 -16.12 -3.68 -3.34
CA ASP A 111 -15.72 -3.70 -1.91
C ASP A 111 -15.69 -5.12 -1.33
N ARG A 112 -16.52 -6.03 -1.86
CA ARG A 112 -16.48 -7.45 -1.50
C ARG A 112 -15.18 -8.15 -1.93
N ASP A 113 -14.61 -7.78 -3.07
CA ASP A 113 -13.32 -8.33 -3.51
C ASP A 113 -12.20 -7.87 -2.55
N VAL A 114 -12.31 -6.65 -2.01
CA VAL A 114 -11.40 -6.12 -0.98
C VAL A 114 -11.54 -6.91 0.32
N ASP A 115 -12.77 -7.15 0.77
CA ASP A 115 -13.06 -7.96 1.96
C ASP A 115 -12.49 -9.38 1.81
N ASP A 116 -12.76 -10.05 0.68
CA ASP A 116 -12.30 -11.41 0.41
C ASP A 116 -10.76 -11.50 0.36
N TYR A 117 -10.10 -10.53 -0.27
CA TYR A 117 -8.65 -10.43 -0.29
C TYR A 117 -8.10 -10.25 1.13
N TYR A 118 -8.68 -9.34 1.93
CA TYR A 118 -8.26 -9.08 3.31
C TYR A 118 -8.39 -10.33 4.19
N LEU A 119 -9.51 -11.06 4.09
CA LEU A 119 -9.72 -12.29 4.86
C LEU A 119 -8.66 -13.35 4.56
N LYS A 120 -8.37 -13.57 3.28
CA LYS A 120 -7.34 -14.53 2.83
C LYS A 120 -5.94 -14.09 3.26
N LEU A 121 -5.64 -12.79 3.16
CA LEU A 121 -4.36 -12.22 3.58
C LEU A 121 -4.16 -12.33 5.09
N ASN A 122 -5.20 -12.06 5.89
CA ASN A 122 -5.13 -12.16 7.34
C ASN A 122 -4.92 -13.62 7.79
N LYS A 123 -5.60 -14.57 7.14
CA LYS A 123 -5.35 -16.00 7.34
C LYS A 123 -3.90 -16.36 7.03
N MET A 124 -3.38 -15.93 5.88
CA MET A 124 -1.99 -16.15 5.49
C MET A 124 -1.00 -15.58 6.52
N ASN A 125 -1.25 -14.37 7.03
CA ASN A 125 -0.42 -13.76 8.07
C ASN A 125 -0.46 -14.54 9.40
N LEU A 126 -1.64 -15.04 9.79
CA LEU A 126 -1.79 -15.88 10.99
C LEU A 126 -1.02 -17.19 10.86
N ASP A 127 -1.09 -17.84 9.70
CA ASP A 127 -0.37 -19.08 9.42
C ASP A 127 1.16 -18.85 9.48
N ILE A 128 1.65 -17.75 8.90
CA ILE A 128 3.06 -17.32 8.99
C ILE A 128 3.46 -17.09 10.44
N GLY A 129 2.69 -16.29 11.18
CA GLY A 129 2.96 -15.95 12.58
C GLY A 129 3.01 -17.19 13.47
N THR A 130 2.07 -18.13 13.27
CA THR A 130 2.00 -19.41 13.99
C THR A 130 3.23 -20.27 13.71
N ARG A 131 3.56 -20.45 12.42
CA ARG A 131 4.76 -21.21 12.00
C ARG A 131 6.06 -20.61 12.56
N ARG A 132 6.12 -19.29 12.70
CA ARG A 132 7.30 -18.57 13.24
C ARG A 132 7.25 -18.37 14.75
N GLY A 133 6.25 -18.92 15.44
CA GLY A 133 6.11 -18.91 16.90
C GLY A 133 5.70 -17.57 17.52
N ASN A 134 5.27 -16.58 16.74
CA ASN A 134 4.78 -15.30 17.26
C ASN A 134 3.82 -14.64 16.24
N THR A 135 2.52 -14.64 16.57
CA THR A 135 1.46 -14.02 15.76
C THR A 135 1.32 -12.52 15.99
N ASP A 136 2.02 -11.94 16.97
CA ASP A 136 1.94 -10.53 17.34
C ASP A 136 2.96 -9.63 16.60
N ARG A 137 3.88 -10.22 15.83
CA ARG A 137 4.91 -9.46 15.09
C ARG A 137 4.32 -8.55 14.02
N VAL A 138 3.36 -9.08 13.27
CA VAL A 138 2.67 -8.38 12.17
C VAL A 138 1.17 -8.57 12.37
N VAL A 139 0.44 -7.47 12.52
CA VAL A 139 -1.00 -7.46 12.76
C VAL A 139 -1.68 -6.71 11.62
N LEU A 140 -2.74 -7.28 11.07
CA LEU A 140 -3.54 -6.61 10.03
C LEU A 140 -4.73 -5.93 10.66
N THR A 141 -5.04 -4.73 10.20
CA THR A 141 -6.28 -4.02 10.55
C THR A 141 -6.85 -3.29 9.33
N THR A 142 -8.11 -2.88 9.42
CA THR A 142 -8.82 -2.13 8.38
C THR A 142 -9.23 -0.74 8.89
N LEU A 143 -9.63 0.13 7.95
CA LEU A 143 -10.21 1.42 8.31
C LEU A 143 -11.49 1.28 9.16
N SER A 144 -12.34 0.28 8.89
CA SER A 144 -13.56 0.04 9.68
C SER A 144 -13.27 -0.33 11.13
N GLN A 145 -12.21 -1.12 11.35
CA GLN A 145 -11.75 -1.49 12.69
C GLN A 145 -11.12 -0.31 13.43
N ILE A 146 -10.30 0.49 12.74
CA ILE A 146 -9.71 1.72 13.30
C ILE A 146 -10.79 2.72 13.73
N LEU A 147 -11.86 2.86 12.93
CA LEU A 147 -12.97 3.75 13.23
C LEU A 147 -14.00 3.11 14.19
N GLU A 148 -13.69 1.92 14.73
CA GLU A 148 -14.53 1.18 15.67
C GLU A 148 -15.98 0.95 15.19
N LEU A 149 -16.21 0.92 13.87
CA LEU A 149 -17.54 0.77 13.29
C LEU A 149 -18.19 -0.59 13.63
N ASP A 150 -17.37 -1.60 13.97
CA ASP A 150 -17.82 -2.93 14.36
C ASP A 150 -18.44 -2.97 15.77
N GLN A 151 -18.18 -1.94 16.60
CA GLN A 151 -18.82 -1.78 17.91
C GLN A 151 -20.29 -1.35 17.78
N PHE A 152 -20.67 -0.75 16.64
CA PHE A 152 -22.03 -0.30 16.35
C PHE A 152 -22.80 -1.35 15.54
N LYS A 153 -23.34 -2.39 16.20
CA LYS A 153 -24.14 -3.45 15.55
C LYS A 153 -25.64 -3.13 15.49
N GLY A 154 -26.32 -3.53 14.41
CA GLY A 154 -27.80 -3.56 14.30
C GLY A 154 -28.47 -2.29 13.75
N LYS A 155 -29.74 -2.04 14.11
CA LYS A 155 -30.58 -0.90 13.63
C LYS A 155 -29.97 0.50 13.90
N ALA A 156 -29.01 0.60 14.81
CA ALA A 156 -28.27 1.84 15.09
C ALA A 156 -27.34 2.26 13.92
N ARG A 157 -26.87 1.32 13.10
CA ARG A 157 -25.92 1.53 11.99
C ARG A 157 -26.51 2.38 10.85
N LEU A 158 -27.75 2.08 10.44
CA LEU A 158 -28.52 2.85 9.44
C LEU A 158 -29.09 4.17 10.00
N ALA A 159 -29.35 4.23 11.31
CA ALA A 159 -29.84 5.45 11.95
C ALA A 159 -28.73 6.51 12.14
N HIS A 160 -27.45 6.11 12.17
CA HIS A 160 -26.32 7.02 12.33
C HIS A 160 -25.76 7.55 11.01
N SER A 161 -25.83 6.77 9.91
CA SER A 161 -25.47 7.27 8.57
C SER A 161 -26.37 8.44 8.12
N ASN A 162 -27.64 8.45 8.52
CA ASN A 162 -28.56 9.57 8.26
C ASN A 162 -28.40 10.74 9.27
N LYS A 163 -27.71 10.55 10.39
CA LYS A 163 -27.46 11.61 11.40
C LYS A 163 -26.15 12.35 11.17
N LEU A 164 -25.13 11.65 10.68
CA LEU A 164 -23.91 12.25 10.19
C LEU A 164 -24.26 12.87 8.84
N ASN A 165 -24.59 14.16 8.81
CA ASN A 165 -24.86 14.91 7.59
C ASN A 165 -23.58 15.05 6.74
N MET A 166 -23.07 13.91 6.24
CA MET A 166 -21.82 13.80 5.51
C MET A 166 -22.10 13.97 4.02
N ALA A 167 -21.26 14.78 3.38
CA ALA A 167 -21.36 15.01 1.94
C ALA A 167 -21.12 13.71 1.16
N SER A 168 -21.92 13.50 0.12
CA SER A 168 -21.72 12.39 -0.81
C SER A 168 -20.34 12.49 -1.45
N ILE A 169 -19.63 11.36 -1.53
CA ILE A 169 -18.35 11.27 -2.23
C ILE A 169 -18.62 10.99 -3.71
N HIS A 170 -17.86 11.65 -4.59
CA HIS A 170 -17.90 11.34 -6.01
C HIS A 170 -17.03 10.12 -6.33
N HIS A 171 -17.67 9.00 -6.64
CA HIS A 171 -17.00 7.81 -7.15
C HIS A 171 -16.58 7.97 -8.62
N PRO A 172 -15.29 7.78 -8.98
CA PRO A 172 -14.82 7.87 -10.37
C PRO A 172 -15.44 6.86 -11.34
N ALA A 173 -15.93 5.73 -10.82
CA ALA A 173 -16.47 4.63 -11.60
C ALA A 173 -17.67 3.99 -10.90
N ARG A 174 -18.39 3.13 -11.63
CA ARG A 174 -19.50 2.35 -11.06
C ARG A 174 -18.93 1.19 -10.26
N THR A 175 -19.20 1.21 -8.97
CA THR A 175 -18.77 0.19 -8.00
C THR A 175 -19.98 -0.26 -7.21
N LYS A 176 -19.88 -1.39 -6.52
CA LYS A 176 -20.89 -1.80 -5.53
C LYS A 176 -20.37 -1.51 -4.13
N PRO A 177 -20.48 -0.25 -3.63
CA PRO A 177 -19.96 0.07 -2.33
C PRO A 177 -20.74 -0.69 -1.24
N THR A 178 -20.03 -1.26 -0.27
CA THR A 178 -20.68 -1.71 0.96
C THR A 178 -20.97 -0.50 1.84
N ILE A 179 -22.00 -0.60 2.69
CA ILE A 179 -22.42 0.51 3.56
C ILE A 179 -21.25 0.93 4.47
N ASP A 180 -20.54 -0.04 5.05
CA ASP A 180 -19.46 0.22 6.00
C ASP A 180 -18.25 0.88 5.32
N ALA A 181 -17.87 0.40 4.14
CA ALA A 181 -16.80 0.98 3.35
C ALA A 181 -17.13 2.42 2.92
N GLU A 182 -18.38 2.69 2.56
CA GLU A 182 -18.81 4.03 2.17
C GLU A 182 -18.82 5.01 3.34
N ILE A 183 -19.31 4.58 4.51
CA ILE A 183 -19.21 5.36 5.75
C ILE A 183 -17.74 5.65 6.09
N CYS A 184 -16.86 4.65 6.00
CA CYS A 184 -15.42 4.82 6.19
C CYS A 184 -14.84 5.89 5.26
N ARG A 185 -15.18 5.87 3.96
CA ARG A 185 -14.73 6.89 3.01
C ARG A 185 -15.26 8.27 3.38
N GLN A 186 -16.54 8.38 3.73
CA GLN A 186 -17.17 9.64 4.11
C GLN A 186 -16.52 10.26 5.34
N ILE A 187 -16.30 9.47 6.40
CA ILE A 187 -15.59 9.91 7.60
C ILE A 187 -14.16 10.34 7.25
N LEU A 188 -13.44 9.53 6.48
CA LEU A 188 -12.08 9.83 6.06
C LEU A 188 -11.99 11.16 5.31
N MET A 189 -12.85 11.36 4.32
CA MET A 189 -12.82 12.57 3.50
C MET A 189 -13.33 13.79 4.28
N ALA A 190 -14.40 13.66 5.05
CA ALA A 190 -14.95 14.78 5.82
C ALA A 190 -13.99 15.25 6.92
N GLY A 191 -13.35 14.31 7.63
CA GLY A 191 -12.51 14.62 8.78
C GLY A 191 -11.04 14.88 8.45
N CYS A 192 -10.51 14.29 7.37
CA CYS A 192 -9.06 14.23 7.16
C CYS A 192 -8.57 14.78 5.82
N GLN A 193 -9.46 15.14 4.89
CA GLN A 193 -9.02 15.64 3.57
C GLN A 193 -8.28 16.98 3.69
N SER A 194 -7.22 17.13 2.90
CA SER A 194 -6.58 18.43 2.71
C SER A 194 -7.39 19.31 1.75
N GLN A 195 -7.10 20.61 1.72
CA GLN A 195 -7.71 21.50 0.74
C GLN A 195 -7.31 21.09 -0.67
N THR A 196 -8.31 20.91 -1.54
CA THR A 196 -8.12 20.49 -2.95
C THR A 196 -7.19 21.42 -3.72
N THR A 197 -7.28 22.73 -3.46
CA THR A 197 -6.42 23.76 -4.07
C THR A 197 -4.96 23.50 -3.75
N ALA A 198 -4.60 23.25 -2.49
CA ALA A 198 -3.23 23.01 -2.08
C ALA A 198 -2.58 21.80 -2.79
N VAL A 199 -3.35 20.75 -3.12
CA VAL A 199 -2.82 19.59 -3.87
C VAL A 199 -2.70 19.92 -5.35
N LYS A 200 -3.66 20.65 -5.94
CA LYS A 200 -3.55 21.13 -7.32
C LYS A 200 -2.35 22.05 -7.49
N ASP A 201 -2.19 23.02 -6.60
CA ASP A 201 -1.10 24.00 -6.64
C ASP A 201 0.26 23.30 -6.60
N ARG A 202 0.43 22.23 -5.80
CA ARG A 202 1.67 21.43 -5.77
C ARG A 202 1.92 20.65 -7.05
N ILE A 203 0.87 20.11 -7.67
CA ILE A 203 0.99 19.43 -8.96
C ILE A 203 1.36 20.49 -10.03
N GLU A 204 0.65 21.60 -10.07
CA GLU A 204 0.88 22.68 -11.05
C GLU A 204 2.24 23.35 -10.87
N SER A 205 2.71 23.53 -9.64
CA SER A 205 4.05 24.05 -9.32
C SER A 205 5.18 23.04 -9.53
N GLN A 206 4.84 21.83 -9.98
CA GLN A 206 5.77 20.72 -10.21
C GLN A 206 6.61 20.35 -8.98
N ASP A 207 6.00 20.35 -7.79
CA ASP A 207 6.62 19.82 -6.58
C ASP A 207 7.13 18.38 -6.84
N PRO A 208 8.45 18.13 -6.79
CA PRO A 208 9.02 16.86 -7.26
C PRO A 208 8.40 15.60 -6.64
N PRO A 209 8.20 15.49 -5.31
CA PRO A 209 7.61 14.29 -4.73
C PRO A 209 6.12 14.12 -5.09
N THR A 210 5.36 15.22 -5.14
CA THR A 210 3.95 15.16 -5.55
C THR A 210 3.80 14.77 -7.02
N GLN A 211 4.66 15.29 -7.90
CA GLN A 211 4.69 14.95 -9.32
C GLN A 211 5.06 13.49 -9.56
N ALA A 212 6.10 12.98 -8.90
CA ALA A 212 6.49 11.58 -9.03
C ALA A 212 5.33 10.64 -8.63
N LEU A 213 4.62 10.95 -7.55
CA LEU A 213 3.46 10.17 -7.11
C LEU A 213 2.29 10.26 -8.11
N TYR A 214 2.03 11.46 -8.64
CA TYR A 214 0.97 11.68 -9.64
C TYR A 214 1.23 10.92 -10.94
N HIS A 215 2.44 10.98 -11.45
CA HIS A 215 2.86 10.21 -12.63
C HIS A 215 2.79 8.71 -12.36
N GLY A 216 3.33 8.24 -11.22
CA GLY A 216 3.28 6.83 -10.84
C GLY A 216 1.85 6.27 -10.78
N PHE A 217 0.94 6.97 -10.11
CA PHE A 217 -0.48 6.59 -10.07
C PHE A 217 -1.16 6.65 -11.44
N THR A 218 -0.84 7.65 -12.26
CA THR A 218 -1.39 7.74 -13.62
C THR A 218 -1.00 6.54 -14.46
N GLU A 219 0.27 6.13 -14.43
CA GLU A 219 0.75 4.95 -15.17
C GLU A 219 0.11 3.65 -14.66
N VAL A 220 0.03 3.47 -13.33
CA VAL A 220 -0.64 2.29 -12.74
C VAL A 220 -2.09 2.17 -13.19
N ILE A 221 -2.82 3.29 -13.18
CA ILE A 221 -4.23 3.32 -13.61
C ILE A 221 -4.37 3.13 -15.12
N LEU A 222 -3.48 3.73 -15.92
CA LEU A 222 -3.46 3.52 -17.38
C LEU A 222 -3.28 2.05 -17.73
N GLU A 223 -2.35 1.37 -17.07
CA GLU A 223 -2.15 -0.07 -17.24
C GLU A 223 -3.39 -0.87 -16.80
N ASP A 224 -3.98 -0.55 -15.66
CA ASP A 224 -5.18 -1.26 -15.18
C ASP A 224 -6.36 -1.09 -16.16
N LEU A 225 -6.50 0.10 -16.75
CA LEU A 225 -7.49 0.42 -17.77
C LEU A 225 -7.31 -0.38 -19.07
N GLU A 226 -6.12 -0.85 -19.45
CA GLU A 226 -5.94 -1.62 -20.70
C GLU A 226 -6.85 -2.86 -20.78
N SER A 227 -7.07 -3.49 -19.63
CA SER A 227 -7.88 -4.70 -19.51
C SER A 227 -9.38 -4.43 -19.26
N HIS A 228 -9.75 -3.18 -18.95
CA HIS A 228 -11.11 -2.87 -18.52
C HIS A 228 -12.08 -2.71 -19.71
N PRO A 229 -13.23 -3.40 -19.75
CA PRO A 229 -14.15 -3.39 -20.90
C PRO A 229 -14.58 -1.99 -21.34
N HIS A 230 -14.91 -1.11 -20.38
CA HIS A 230 -15.32 0.25 -20.71
C HIS A 230 -14.17 1.08 -21.30
N ALA A 231 -12.95 0.87 -20.83
CA ALA A 231 -11.78 1.61 -21.28
C ALA A 231 -11.43 1.28 -22.73
N GLN A 232 -11.68 0.04 -23.17
CA GLN A 232 -11.49 -0.38 -24.56
C GLN A 232 -12.44 0.33 -25.53
N THR A 233 -13.58 0.82 -25.05
CA THR A 233 -14.57 1.57 -25.86
C THR A 233 -14.27 3.06 -26.01
N ILE A 234 -13.32 3.61 -25.23
CA ILE A 234 -13.00 5.03 -25.24
C ILE A 234 -11.60 5.30 -25.84
N GLY A 235 -11.48 6.41 -26.56
CA GLY A 235 -10.23 6.82 -27.20
C GLY A 235 -9.07 7.02 -26.22
N ILE A 236 -7.83 6.89 -26.72
CA ILE A 236 -6.59 6.96 -25.92
C ILE A 236 -6.51 8.26 -25.09
N SER A 237 -6.87 9.41 -25.69
CA SER A 237 -6.88 10.70 -24.99
C SER A 237 -7.85 10.71 -23.79
N LYS A 238 -9.07 10.17 -23.96
CA LYS A 238 -10.05 10.05 -22.88
C LYS A 238 -9.59 9.10 -21.77
N ARG A 239 -8.91 8.00 -22.12
CA ARG A 239 -8.29 7.08 -21.14
C ARG A 239 -7.24 7.77 -20.29
N ARG A 240 -6.34 8.55 -20.91
CA ARG A 240 -5.33 9.35 -20.20
C ARG A 240 -5.97 10.37 -19.27
N GLN A 241 -6.98 11.10 -19.74
CA GLN A 241 -7.72 12.05 -18.91
C GLN A 241 -8.40 11.37 -17.71
N LEU A 242 -9.03 10.21 -17.92
CA LEU A 242 -9.61 9.42 -16.84
C LEU A 242 -8.55 9.00 -15.82
N ALA A 243 -7.43 8.44 -16.27
CA ALA A 243 -6.35 8.01 -15.40
C ALA A 243 -5.76 9.16 -14.57
N SER A 244 -5.52 10.32 -15.19
CA SER A 244 -5.09 11.54 -14.51
C SER A 244 -6.09 12.01 -13.44
N ASN A 245 -7.38 12.03 -13.76
CA ASN A 245 -8.42 12.43 -12.80
C ASN A 245 -8.51 11.46 -11.61
N VAL A 246 -8.33 10.16 -11.86
CA VAL A 246 -8.32 9.13 -10.82
C VAL A 246 -7.06 9.24 -9.96
N ALA A 247 -5.88 9.42 -10.57
CA ALA A 247 -4.62 9.61 -9.87
C ALA A 247 -4.66 10.81 -8.92
N PHE A 248 -5.25 11.94 -9.35
CA PHE A 248 -5.47 13.09 -8.49
C PHE A 248 -6.29 12.74 -7.24
N LYS A 249 -7.40 11.99 -7.41
CA LYS A 249 -8.23 11.53 -6.29
C LYS A 249 -7.50 10.54 -5.38
N MET A 250 -6.65 9.67 -5.93
CA MET A 250 -5.80 8.77 -5.14
C MET A 250 -4.81 9.55 -4.29
N ILE A 251 -4.19 10.62 -4.80
CA ILE A 251 -3.33 11.49 -3.99
C ILE A 251 -4.11 12.14 -2.84
N MET A 252 -5.28 12.71 -3.13
CA MET A 252 -6.14 13.33 -2.11
C MET A 252 -6.48 12.34 -1.00
N ARG A 253 -6.81 11.10 -1.36
CA ARG A 253 -7.13 10.05 -0.39
C ARG A 253 -5.92 9.55 0.37
N ASN A 254 -4.77 9.39 -0.28
CA ASN A 254 -3.53 9.03 0.39
C ASN A 254 -3.15 10.09 1.44
N GLN A 255 -3.33 11.37 1.11
CA GLN A 255 -3.11 12.45 2.07
C GLN A 255 -4.12 12.39 3.22
N ALA A 256 -5.41 12.22 2.93
CA ALA A 256 -6.44 12.09 3.96
C ALA A 256 -6.17 10.89 4.88
N TYR A 257 -5.79 9.76 4.31
CA TYR A 257 -5.41 8.55 5.04
C TYR A 257 -4.17 8.81 5.89
N SER A 258 -3.18 9.53 5.35
CA SER A 258 -2.00 9.88 6.10
C SER A 258 -2.30 10.78 7.30
N ASN A 259 -3.21 11.74 7.14
CA ASN A 259 -3.67 12.62 8.20
C ASN A 259 -4.42 11.84 9.30
N LEU A 260 -5.33 10.94 8.90
CA LEU A 260 -6.06 10.07 9.84
C LEU A 260 -5.08 9.27 10.71
N LEU A 261 -4.11 8.61 10.08
CA LEU A 261 -3.18 7.78 10.82
C LEU A 261 -2.21 8.58 11.69
N ALA A 262 -1.91 9.84 11.35
CA ALA A 262 -1.17 10.73 12.25
C ALA A 262 -1.96 11.05 13.53
N MET A 263 -3.29 11.03 13.48
CA MET A 263 -4.15 11.22 14.65
C MET A 263 -4.33 9.93 15.45
N VAL A 264 -4.57 8.80 14.78
CA VAL A 264 -4.83 7.50 15.42
C VAL A 264 -3.55 6.85 15.96
N PHE A 265 -2.44 7.00 15.24
CA PHE A 265 -1.15 6.40 15.57
C PHE A 265 -0.04 7.46 15.64
N PRO A 266 -0.16 8.46 16.54
CA PRO A 266 0.70 9.65 16.53
C PRO A 266 2.18 9.32 16.73
N ASN A 267 2.46 8.25 17.49
CA ASN A 267 3.82 7.83 17.81
C ASN A 267 4.33 6.69 16.91
N HIS A 268 3.48 6.02 16.13
CA HIS A 268 3.96 4.91 15.31
C HIS A 268 4.92 5.40 14.23
N ILE A 269 5.96 4.62 13.98
CA ILE A 269 6.88 4.89 12.87
C ILE A 269 6.13 4.63 11.57
N ARG A 270 5.99 5.66 10.73
CA ARG A 270 5.16 5.63 9.52
C ARG A 270 5.94 5.02 8.37
N LEU A 271 5.53 3.83 7.93
CA LEU A 271 6.07 3.18 6.74
C LEU A 271 5.20 3.47 5.51
N SER A 272 5.77 3.33 4.32
CA SER A 272 5.11 3.64 3.04
C SER A 272 5.57 2.68 1.94
N THR A 273 4.65 2.19 1.11
CA THR A 273 5.00 1.46 -0.13
C THR A 273 5.16 2.35 -1.35
N HIS A 274 5.04 3.66 -1.18
CA HIS A 274 5.39 4.64 -2.19
C HIS A 274 6.76 5.23 -1.89
N ALA A 275 7.50 5.60 -2.94
CA ALA A 275 8.76 6.32 -2.80
C ALA A 275 8.56 7.58 -1.95
N GLN A 276 9.49 7.83 -1.04
CA GLN A 276 9.55 9.00 -0.18
C GLN A 276 10.99 9.52 -0.23
N ASP A 277 11.20 10.78 0.14
CA ASP A 277 12.55 11.29 0.37
C ASP A 277 13.16 10.77 1.68
N ASN A 278 12.41 10.01 2.48
CA ASN A 278 12.85 9.38 3.73
C ASN A 278 13.38 10.38 4.77
N ALA A 279 13.08 11.68 4.68
CA ALA A 279 13.44 12.67 5.70
C ALA A 279 12.54 12.60 6.95
N GLY A 280 11.48 11.80 6.90
CA GLY A 280 10.39 11.81 7.87
C GLY A 280 9.23 12.72 7.42
N PRO A 281 8.01 12.51 7.92
CA PRO A 281 7.64 11.50 8.91
C PRO A 281 7.44 10.09 8.33
N LYS A 282 7.43 9.93 7.00
CA LYS A 282 7.17 8.66 6.30
C LYS A 282 8.45 8.08 5.70
N PHE A 283 8.60 6.76 5.83
CA PHE A 283 9.75 6.01 5.33
C PHE A 283 9.31 4.97 4.31
N ALA A 284 9.86 5.05 3.10
CA ALA A 284 9.61 4.11 2.04
C ALA A 284 10.22 2.74 2.37
N VAL A 285 9.45 1.69 2.14
CA VAL A 285 9.88 0.30 2.37
C VAL A 285 9.74 -0.54 1.11
N GLN A 286 10.68 -1.46 0.92
CA GLN A 286 10.65 -2.45 -0.14
C GLN A 286 10.22 -3.82 0.40
N LEU A 287 9.09 -4.30 -0.10
CA LEU A 287 8.48 -5.57 0.32
C LEU A 287 9.11 -6.80 -0.34
N PHE A 288 9.68 -6.64 -1.53
CA PHE A 288 10.49 -7.67 -2.17
C PHE A 288 11.96 -7.47 -1.79
N GLU A 289 12.59 -8.49 -1.22
CA GLU A 289 14.02 -8.46 -0.89
C GLU A 289 14.90 -8.31 -2.15
N PRO A 290 15.66 -7.22 -2.32
CA PRO A 290 16.48 -7.01 -3.53
C PRO A 290 17.51 -8.10 -3.81
N LYS A 291 17.99 -8.74 -2.74
CA LYS A 291 18.97 -9.83 -2.82
C LYS A 291 18.36 -11.13 -3.34
N ILE A 292 17.04 -11.29 -3.25
CA ILE A 292 16.30 -12.50 -3.64
C ILE A 292 15.51 -12.26 -4.93
N PHE A 293 14.95 -11.06 -5.09
CA PHE A 293 14.05 -10.71 -6.18
C PHE A 293 14.68 -9.72 -7.13
N ARG A 294 14.70 -10.10 -8.41
CA ARG A 294 14.97 -9.18 -9.50
C ARG A 294 13.68 -8.83 -10.22
N PRO A 295 13.25 -7.56 -10.17
CA PRO A 295 12.18 -7.09 -11.03
C PRO A 295 12.66 -7.20 -12.49
N VAL A 296 11.87 -7.79 -13.39
CA VAL A 296 12.21 -7.94 -14.82
C VAL A 296 11.03 -7.58 -15.72
N GLU A 297 11.29 -6.93 -16.86
CA GLU A 297 10.27 -6.65 -17.89
C GLU A 297 10.11 -7.78 -18.90
N THR A 298 11.15 -8.59 -19.06
CA THR A 298 11.20 -9.72 -19.98
C THR A 298 11.89 -10.91 -19.31
N LEU A 299 11.60 -12.12 -19.79
CA LEU A 299 12.20 -13.37 -19.29
C LEU A 299 13.30 -13.89 -20.25
N THR A 300 13.83 -13.02 -21.12
CA THR A 300 14.89 -13.38 -22.09
C THR A 300 16.29 -13.37 -21.46
N PRO A 301 17.25 -14.17 -21.97
CA PRO A 301 18.61 -14.27 -21.41
C PRO A 301 19.37 -12.95 -21.37
N CYS A 302 19.07 -12.03 -22.29
CA CYS A 302 19.48 -10.63 -22.22
C CYS A 302 18.47 -9.89 -21.33
N VAL A 303 18.64 -10.06 -20.01
CA VAL A 303 17.79 -9.44 -19.01
C VAL A 303 18.09 -7.94 -19.02
N VAL A 304 17.13 -7.15 -19.47
CA VAL A 304 17.16 -5.69 -19.26
C VAL A 304 16.50 -5.45 -17.91
N ASP A 305 17.26 -4.89 -16.97
CA ASP A 305 16.73 -4.43 -15.68
C ASP A 305 15.52 -3.52 -15.92
N ILE A 306 14.51 -3.62 -15.05
CA ILE A 306 13.37 -2.68 -15.11
C ILE A 306 13.93 -1.25 -15.06
N THR A 307 13.67 -0.48 -16.12
CA THR A 307 13.83 0.97 -16.07
C THR A 307 13.08 1.48 -14.86
N PRO A 308 13.66 2.30 -13.97
CA PRO A 308 13.05 2.62 -12.69
C PRO A 308 11.61 3.12 -12.91
N SER A 309 10.64 2.25 -12.69
CA SER A 309 9.26 2.67 -12.64
C SER A 309 9.18 3.68 -11.50
N ALA A 310 8.38 4.74 -11.68
CA ALA A 310 8.18 5.75 -10.65
C ALA A 310 7.63 5.15 -9.32
N MET A 311 7.22 3.87 -9.30
CA MET A 311 6.69 3.18 -8.13
C MET A 311 7.49 1.94 -7.73
N ILE A 312 7.61 1.75 -6.41
CA ILE A 312 8.20 0.57 -5.79
C ILE A 312 7.37 -0.66 -6.17
N PRO A 313 7.97 -1.77 -6.66
CA PRO A 313 7.24 -3.00 -6.94
C PRO A 313 6.53 -3.54 -5.69
N THR A 314 5.25 -3.85 -5.83
CA THR A 314 4.39 -4.33 -4.74
C THR A 314 3.68 -5.63 -5.11
N PRO A 315 3.44 -6.53 -4.16
CA PRO A 315 2.84 -7.85 -4.43
C PRO A 315 1.50 -7.81 -5.17
N TRP A 316 0.70 -6.77 -4.96
CA TRP A 316 -0.61 -6.66 -5.56
C TRP A 316 -0.62 -6.13 -7.01
N HIS A 317 0.55 -5.77 -7.55
CA HIS A 317 0.69 -5.32 -8.95
C HIS A 317 1.59 -6.22 -9.80
N TYR A 318 2.17 -7.27 -9.20
CA TYR A 318 3.13 -8.17 -9.83
C TYR A 318 2.86 -9.62 -9.42
N CYS A 319 3.53 -10.56 -10.08
CA CYS A 319 3.60 -11.96 -9.70
C CYS A 319 5.06 -12.39 -9.52
N VAL A 320 5.26 -13.37 -8.64
CA VAL A 320 6.57 -14.01 -8.43
C VAL A 320 6.70 -15.21 -9.36
N VAL A 321 7.86 -15.34 -10.01
CA VAL A 321 8.15 -16.37 -11.00
C VAL A 321 9.44 -17.08 -10.65
N LYS A 322 9.45 -18.40 -10.78
CA LYS A 322 10.67 -19.21 -10.69
C LYS A 322 10.91 -19.88 -12.05
N MET A 323 12.04 -19.58 -12.68
CA MET A 323 12.42 -20.23 -13.93
C MET A 323 12.96 -21.64 -13.66
N HIS A 324 12.60 -22.60 -14.52
CA HIS A 324 13.13 -23.96 -14.42
C HIS A 324 14.66 -23.94 -14.54
N GLY A 325 15.35 -24.59 -13.59
CA GLY A 325 16.82 -24.61 -13.54
C GLY A 325 17.48 -23.37 -12.91
N SER A 326 16.71 -22.31 -12.59
CA SER A 326 17.23 -21.16 -11.82
C SER A 326 16.95 -21.32 -10.33
N SER A 327 17.91 -20.92 -9.50
CA SER A 327 17.73 -20.76 -8.05
C SER A 327 17.10 -19.41 -7.68
N GLU A 328 17.08 -18.45 -8.61
CA GLU A 328 16.57 -17.09 -8.39
C GLU A 328 15.04 -17.00 -8.53
N LEU A 329 14.46 -16.03 -7.83
CA LEU A 329 13.06 -15.65 -7.97
C LEU A 329 12.97 -14.29 -8.69
N PHE A 330 12.05 -14.19 -9.64
CA PHE A 330 11.82 -12.99 -10.42
C PHE A 330 10.48 -12.37 -10.05
N VAL A 331 10.38 -11.04 -10.15
CA VAL A 331 9.12 -10.31 -9.99
C VAL A 331 8.78 -9.67 -11.33
N THR A 332 7.65 -10.05 -11.91
CA THR A 332 7.23 -9.50 -13.22
C THR A 332 5.71 -9.46 -13.32
N LYS A 333 5.21 -8.99 -14.47
CA LYS A 333 3.77 -8.96 -14.77
C LYS A 333 3.34 -10.31 -15.36
N SER A 334 2.15 -10.78 -15.01
CA SER A 334 1.57 -12.05 -15.50
C SER A 334 1.61 -12.18 -17.05
N LYS A 335 1.45 -11.08 -17.81
CA LYS A 335 1.55 -11.09 -19.28
C LYS A 335 2.93 -11.49 -19.79
N VAL A 336 4.00 -11.22 -19.04
CA VAL A 336 5.38 -11.57 -19.43
C VAL A 336 5.55 -13.08 -19.34
N VAL A 337 5.03 -13.68 -18.27
CA VAL A 337 5.03 -15.15 -18.08
C VAL A 337 4.26 -15.84 -19.21
N ARG A 338 3.05 -15.37 -19.50
CA ARG A 338 2.20 -15.94 -20.57
C ARG A 338 2.79 -15.80 -21.98
N ARG A 339 3.70 -14.86 -22.21
CA ARG A 339 4.40 -14.69 -23.50
C ARG A 339 5.69 -15.51 -23.60
N GLY A 340 6.26 -15.90 -22.46
CA GLY A 340 7.50 -16.68 -22.38
C GLY A 340 7.28 -18.20 -22.25
N ILE A 341 6.03 -18.64 -22.14
CA ILE A 341 5.57 -20.04 -22.27
C ILE A 341 5.12 -20.24 -23.71
#